data_AF-A0A382U0X3-F1
#
_entry.id   AF-A0A382U0X3-F1
#
_cell.length_a   1.000
_cell.length_b   1.000
_cell.length_c   1.000
_cell.angle_alpha   90.00
_cell.angle_beta   90.00
_cell.angle_gamma   90.00
#
_symmetry.space_group_name_H-M   'P 1'
#
loop_
_entity.id
_entity.type
_entity.pdbx_description
1 polymer ?
#
loop_
_entity_poly.entity_id
_entity_poly.type
_entity_poly.pdbx_seq_one_letter_code
_entity_poly.pdbx_strand_id
1 'polypeptide(L)'
;VENLVQEFPVGRNRVVHAVSDISFDLRKGETLGIVGESGCGKSTTARALVQLPPPTSGRVVLDPGSENEIDLTALSGNDLRDVRPRL
;
A
#
# COMPACT_ATOMS: atom_id res chain seq x y z
N VAL A 1 -5.24 -5.97 -1.95
CA VAL A 1 -4.89 -4.53 -2.12
C VAL A 1 -5.87 -3.94 -3.09
N GLU A 2 -6.50 -2.83 -2.71
CA GLU A 2 -7.65 -2.30 -3.43
C GLU A 2 -7.44 -0.82 -3.75
N ASN A 3 -7.49 -0.49 -5.03
CA ASN A 3 -7.47 0.88 -5.57
C ASN A 3 -6.37 1.77 -4.96
N LEU A 4 -5.17 1.22 -4.82
CA LEU A 4 -4.05 1.88 -4.16
C LEU A 4 -3.56 3.05 -5.02
N VAL A 5 -3.56 4.25 -4.45
CA VAL A 5 -3.05 5.48 -5.06
C VAL A 5 -1.98 6.08 -4.15
N GLN A 6 -0.89 6.53 -4.75
CA GLN A 6 0.13 7.31 -4.04
C GLN A 6 0.49 8.55 -4.85
N GLU A 7 0.29 9.70 -4.21
CA GLU A 7 0.59 11.01 -4.75
C GLU A 7 1.63 11.72 -3.89
N PHE A 8 2.45 12.55 -4.55
CA PHE A 8 3.43 13.40 -3.89
C PHE A 8 3.31 14.85 -4.39
N PRO A 9 3.18 15.85 -3.50
CA PRO A 9 3.20 17.25 -3.89
C PRO A 9 4.61 17.66 -4.35
N VAL A 10 4.71 18.35 -5.49
CA VAL A 10 5.98 18.83 -6.05
C VAL A 10 5.91 20.32 -6.42
N GLY A 11 6.21 21.19 -5.46
CA GLY A 11 6.15 22.64 -5.67
C GLY A 11 4.72 23.20 -5.64
N ARG A 12 4.52 24.43 -6.15
CA ARG A 12 3.21 25.10 -6.08
C ARG A 12 2.21 24.46 -7.04
N ASN A 13 1.18 23.85 -6.47
CA ASN A 13 0.00 23.32 -7.16
C ASN A 13 0.25 22.19 -8.18
N ARG A 14 1.31 21.41 -8.00
CA ARG A 14 1.61 20.23 -8.81
C ARG A 14 1.70 18.98 -7.95
N VAL A 15 1.23 17.87 -8.49
CA VAL A 15 1.25 16.55 -7.86
C VAL A 15 1.88 15.56 -8.84
N VAL A 16 2.69 14.64 -8.32
CA VAL A 16 3.15 13.45 -9.04
C VAL A 16 2.30 12.28 -8.60
N HIS A 17 1.63 11.64 -9.54
CA HIS A 17 0.97 10.35 -9.33
C HIS A 17 2.01 9.25 -9.48
N ALA A 18 2.55 8.78 -8.36
CA ALA A 18 3.59 7.76 -8.34
C ALA A 18 3.01 6.33 -8.39
N VAL A 19 1.77 6.16 -7.94
CA VAL A 19 0.96 4.94 -8.11
C VAL A 19 -0.46 5.39 -8.45
N SER A 20 -1.01 4.89 -9.56
CA SER A 20 -2.30 5.33 -10.10
C SER A 20 -3.28 4.16 -10.15
N ASP A 21 -3.97 3.92 -9.02
CA ASP A 21 -5.11 3.00 -8.91
C ASP A 21 -4.77 1.54 -9.24
N ILE A 22 -3.89 0.93 -8.44
CA ILE A 22 -3.55 -0.49 -8.59
C ILE A 22 -4.34 -1.36 -7.61
N SER A 23 -4.76 -2.53 -8.08
CA SER A 23 -5.42 -3.56 -7.27
C SER A 23 -4.81 -4.92 -7.56
N PHE A 24 -4.55 -5.69 -6.50
CA PHE A 24 -4.06 -7.06 -6.62
C PHE A 24 -4.25 -7.81 -5.31
N ASP A 25 -4.27 -9.14 -5.41
CA ASP A 25 -4.25 -10.06 -4.28
C ASP A 25 -2.90 -10.73 -4.18
N LEU A 26 -2.47 -11.04 -2.95
CA LEU A 26 -1.29 -11.83 -2.68
C LEU A 26 -1.64 -12.85 -1.59
N ARG A 27 -1.57 -14.14 -1.93
CA ARG A 27 -1.91 -15.21 -0.98
C ARG A 27 -0.71 -15.55 -0.09
N LYS A 28 -1.01 -16.15 1.06
CA LYS A 28 0.02 -16.67 1.97
C LYS A 28 0.94 -17.66 1.25
N GLY A 29 2.23 -17.39 1.29
CA GLY A 29 3.27 -18.21 0.64
C GLY A 29 3.55 -17.86 -0.82
N GLU A 30 2.82 -16.93 -1.42
CA GLU A 30 3.15 -16.37 -2.73
C GLU A 30 4.19 -15.26 -2.63
N THR A 31 4.99 -15.11 -3.67
CA THR A 31 5.98 -14.03 -3.80
C THR A 31 5.56 -13.10 -4.94
N LEU A 32 5.31 -11.83 -4.62
CA LEU A 32 5.04 -10.80 -5.63
C LEU A 32 6.34 -10.11 -6.08
N GLY A 33 6.64 -10.22 -7.37
CA GLY A 33 7.69 -9.42 -8.01
C GLY A 33 7.10 -8.19 -8.70
N ILE A 34 7.60 -6.99 -8.38
CA ILE A 34 7.24 -5.75 -9.07
C ILE A 34 8.43 -5.29 -9.92
N VAL A 35 8.25 -5.25 -11.25
CA VAL A 35 9.30 -4.92 -12.23
C VAL A 35 8.89 -3.75 -13.13
N GLY A 36 9.88 -3.09 -13.75
CA GLY A 36 9.67 -1.92 -14.61
C GLY A 36 10.83 -0.93 -14.54
N GLU A 37 10.80 0.10 -15.39
CA GLU A 37 11.84 1.13 -15.51
C GLU A 37 12.04 1.95 -14.23
N SER A 38 13.21 2.59 -14.09
CA SER A 38 13.44 3.50 -12.96
C SER A 38 12.38 4.61 -12.93
N GLY A 39 11.80 4.88 -11.75
CA GLY A 39 10.76 5.90 -11.61
C GLY A 39 9.32 5.45 -11.89
N CYS A 40 9.07 4.21 -12.31
CA CYS A 40 7.70 3.74 -12.61
C CYS A 40 6.81 3.44 -11.38
N GLY A 41 7.27 3.73 -10.16
CA GLY A 41 6.48 3.57 -8.94
C GLY A 41 6.72 2.29 -8.12
N LYS A 42 7.61 1.37 -8.52
CA LYS A 42 7.83 0.08 -7.80
C LYS A 42 8.10 0.21 -6.31
N SER A 43 9.13 0.98 -5.94
CA SER A 43 9.50 1.19 -4.54
C SER A 43 8.44 2.01 -3.79
N THR A 44 7.71 2.86 -4.51
CA THR A 44 6.58 3.62 -3.97
C THR A 44 5.45 2.68 -3.60
N THR A 45 5.05 1.78 -4.49
CA THR A 45 4.06 0.74 -4.23
C THR A 45 4.46 -0.10 -3.02
N ALA A 46 5.66 -0.67 -3.02
CA ALA A 46 6.14 -1.52 -1.93
C ALA A 46 6.10 -0.81 -0.57
N ARG A 47 6.45 0.48 -0.54
CA ARG A 47 6.39 1.31 0.66
C ARG A 47 4.97 1.66 1.10
N ALA A 48 4.09 1.98 0.17
CA ALA A 48 2.68 2.31 0.47
C ALA A 48 1.95 1.10 1.07
N LEU A 49 2.25 -0.13 0.62
CA LEU A 49 1.69 -1.36 1.18
C LEU A 49 1.95 -1.53 2.68
N VAL A 50 3.13 -1.11 3.14
CA VAL A 50 3.54 -1.18 4.56
C VAL A 50 3.36 0.16 5.29
N GLN A 51 2.63 1.10 4.67
CA GLN A 51 2.33 2.45 5.19
C GLN A 51 3.57 3.30 5.50
N LEU A 52 4.52 3.39 4.56
CA LEU A 52 5.73 4.21 4.68
C LEU A 52 5.97 5.15 3.48
N PRO A 53 5.16 6.21 3.26
CA PRO A 53 4.04 6.68 4.09
C PRO A 53 2.72 5.94 3.80
N PRO A 54 1.65 6.20 4.56
CA PRO A 54 0.31 5.74 4.19
C PRO A 54 -0.06 6.17 2.75
N PRO A 55 -0.81 5.33 2.02
CA PRO A 55 -1.27 5.68 0.68
C PRO A 55 -2.16 6.92 0.71
N THR A 56 -2.22 7.64 -0.42
CA THR A 56 -3.11 8.78 -0.60
C THR A 56 -4.58 8.34 -0.59
N SER A 57 -4.87 7.20 -1.23
CA SER A 57 -6.18 6.53 -1.15
C SER A 57 -6.06 5.03 -1.47
N GLY A 58 -7.16 4.31 -1.28
CA GLY A 58 -7.22 2.85 -1.42
C GLY A 58 -7.02 2.14 -0.08
N ARG A 59 -7.08 0.80 -0.12
CA ARG A 59 -7.00 -0.06 1.07
C ARG A 59 -5.96 -1.16 0.93
N VAL A 60 -5.36 -1.51 2.05
CA VAL A 60 -4.46 -2.66 2.17
C VAL A 60 -5.05 -3.57 3.24
N VAL A 61 -5.71 -4.64 2.78
CA VAL A 61 -6.47 -5.55 3.63
C VAL A 61 -5.69 -6.85 3.84
N LEU A 62 -5.56 -7.27 5.09
CA LEU A 62 -5.06 -8.58 5.49
C LEU A 62 -6.23 -9.52 5.76
N ASP A 63 -6.08 -10.78 5.35
CA ASP A 63 -7.07 -11.85 5.50
C ASP A 63 -8.49 -11.43 5.05
N PRO A 64 -8.66 -10.90 3.81
CA PRO A 64 -9.92 -10.37 3.33
C PRO A 64 -11.02 -11.44 3.30
N GLY A 65 -12.22 -11.07 3.75
CA GLY A 65 -13.38 -11.94 3.87
C GLY A 65 -13.35 -12.91 5.06
N SER A 66 -12.35 -12.81 5.94
CA SER A 66 -12.27 -13.62 7.17
C SER A 66 -12.81 -12.89 8.39
N GLU A 67 -13.06 -13.62 9.49
CA GLU A 67 -13.41 -13.02 10.79
C GLU A 67 -12.28 -12.13 11.37
N ASN A 68 -11.05 -12.28 10.87
CA ASN A 68 -9.87 -11.53 11.30
C ASN A 68 -9.41 -10.52 10.24
N GLU A 69 -10.32 -10.07 9.36
CA GLU A 69 -10.03 -9.05 8.35
C GLU A 69 -9.49 -7.79 9.01
N ILE A 70 -8.37 -7.28 8.51
CA ILE A 70 -7.77 -6.03 8.99
C ILE A 70 -7.48 -5.13 7.81
N ASP A 71 -8.13 -3.97 7.77
CA ASP A 71 -7.71 -2.87 6.92
C ASP A 71 -6.55 -2.13 7.59
N LEU A 72 -5.34 -2.34 7.08
CA LEU A 72 -4.16 -1.66 7.60
C LEU A 72 -4.33 -0.15 7.51
N THR A 73 -4.91 0.38 6.43
CA THR A 73 -4.99 1.83 6.19
C THR A 73 -5.87 2.58 7.20
N ALA A 74 -6.70 1.85 7.95
CA ALA A 74 -7.48 2.37 9.07
C ALA A 74 -6.71 2.38 10.41
N LEU A 75 -5.56 1.71 10.49
CA LEU A 75 -4.75 1.61 11.71
C LEU A 75 -3.74 2.75 11.84
N SER A 76 -3.40 3.11 13.08
CA SER A 76 -2.37 4.10 13.37
C SER A 76 -1.59 3.74 14.64
N GLY A 77 -0.46 4.43 14.87
CA GLY A 77 0.27 4.35 16.13
C GLY A 77 0.63 2.93 16.56
N ASN A 78 0.15 2.52 17.73
CA ASN A 78 0.42 1.18 18.29
C ASN A 78 -0.35 0.07 17.58
N ASP A 79 -1.60 0.31 17.16
CA ASP A 79 -2.40 -0.72 16.49
C ASP A 79 -1.71 -1.21 15.21
N LEU A 80 -1.11 -0.28 14.45
CA LEU A 80 -0.32 -0.64 13.27
C LEU A 80 0.96 -1.41 13.64
N ARG A 81 1.60 -1.10 14.77
CA ARG A 81 2.80 -1.82 15.23
C ARG A 81 2.49 -3.26 15.63
N ASP A 82 1.34 -3.48 16.27
CA ASP A 82 0.92 -4.80 16.75
C ASP A 82 0.58 -5.74 15.58
N VAL A 83 0.16 -5.20 14.44
CA VAL A 83 -0.15 -5.99 13.23
C VAL A 83 1.08 -6.29 12.36
N ARG A 84 2.14 -5.46 12.42
CA ARG A 84 3.35 -5.64 11.58
C ARG A 84 3.99 -7.04 11.59
N PRO A 85 4.01 -7.81 12.71
CA PRO A 85 4.54 -9.17 12.70
C PRO A 85 3.78 -10.15 11.80
N ARG A 86 2.58 -9.79 11.31
CA ARG A 86 1.76 -10.58 10.39
C ARG A 86 2.00 -10.26 8.92
N LEU A 87 2.74 -9.19 8.62
CA LEU A 87 3.14 -8.79 7.26
C LEU A 87 4.37 -9.57 6.81
#